data_AF-M0IW56-F1
#
_entry.id   AF-M0IW56-F1
#
_cell.length_a   1.000
_cell.length_b   1.000
_cell.length_c   1.000
_cell.angle_alpha   90.00
_cell.angle_beta   90.00
_cell.angle_gamma   90.00
#
_symmetry.space_group_name_H-M   'P 1'
#
loop_
_entity.id
_entity.type
_entity.pdbx_description
1 polymer ?
#
loop_
_entity_poly.entity_id
_entity_poly.type
_entity_poly.pdbx_seq_one_letter_code
_entity_poly.pdbx_strand_id
1 'polypeptide(L)'
;MPSPTDLELGGERSDVYRFVERNGPVAPAEVAEAISVDPERFQHHISILKRDDLIETTEEGKLTVALHQGETAEHYEAGVSYEIRPSRPSDLSGVVGTIRDVTSEAPYLIAAGVAEQLAYEDTLVRWGPNRCRVVFVATVDDDVVGWVHVSMSEVDELASTAELTLGVMETYRRHGIGSHLLHRGVEWAATRGCRKVYNSLPATNERAIDFLKESGWTVEAIRDGHYEISGELVDEVMLARRLD
;
A
#
# COMPACT_ATOMS: atom_id res chain seq x y z
N MET A 1 -17.93 -11.26 0.60
CA MET A 1 -18.38 -10.52 -0.60
C MET A 1 -17.28 -10.70 -1.64
N PRO A 2 -17.58 -11.07 -2.89
CA PRO A 2 -16.56 -11.09 -3.94
C PRO A 2 -15.93 -9.69 -4.02
N SER A 3 -14.62 -9.64 -4.17
CA SER A 3 -13.90 -8.39 -4.29
C SER A 3 -14.25 -7.68 -5.61
N PRO A 4 -14.14 -6.36 -5.71
CA PRO A 4 -14.37 -5.63 -6.97
C PRO A 4 -13.54 -6.19 -8.14
N THR A 5 -12.34 -6.73 -7.87
CA THR A 5 -11.51 -7.44 -8.86
C THR A 5 -12.17 -8.72 -9.40
N ASP A 6 -13.03 -9.39 -8.60
CA ASP A 6 -13.81 -10.57 -9.03
C ASP A 6 -14.90 -10.22 -10.05
N LEU A 7 -15.33 -8.95 -10.11
CA LEU A 7 -16.34 -8.49 -11.06
C LEU A 7 -15.75 -8.24 -12.46
N GLU A 8 -14.42 -8.13 -12.60
CA GLU A 8 -13.75 -7.79 -13.86
C GLU A 8 -12.81 -8.90 -14.38
N LEU A 9 -12.13 -9.62 -13.49
CA LEU A 9 -11.41 -10.85 -13.83
C LEU A 9 -12.36 -12.05 -13.63
N GLY A 10 -12.96 -12.55 -14.70
CA GLY A 10 -13.77 -13.78 -14.62
C GLY A 10 -12.93 -15.05 -14.43
N GLY A 11 -13.42 -15.96 -13.59
CA GLY A 11 -12.98 -17.37 -13.50
C GLY A 11 -11.49 -17.58 -13.22
N GLU A 12 -10.90 -18.55 -13.92
CA GLU A 12 -9.50 -19.00 -13.80
C GLU A 12 -8.48 -17.85 -13.85
N ARG A 13 -8.77 -16.77 -14.58
CA ARG A 13 -7.88 -15.58 -14.66
C ARG A 13 -7.75 -14.85 -13.33
N SER A 14 -8.85 -14.73 -12.57
CA SER A 14 -8.81 -14.13 -11.24
C SER A 14 -8.02 -14.98 -10.28
N ASP A 15 -8.17 -16.31 -10.38
CA ASP A 15 -7.46 -17.24 -9.53
C ASP A 15 -5.94 -17.22 -9.79
N VAL A 16 -5.53 -17.15 -11.06
CA VAL A 16 -4.12 -16.94 -11.45
C VAL A 16 -3.58 -15.63 -10.88
N TYR A 17 -4.30 -14.52 -11.05
CA TYR A 17 -3.87 -13.21 -10.54
C TYR A 17 -3.75 -13.21 -9.01
N ARG A 18 -4.78 -13.70 -8.29
CA ARG A 18 -4.76 -13.77 -6.81
C ARG A 18 -3.64 -14.66 -6.29
N PHE A 19 -3.30 -15.72 -7.00
CA PHE A 19 -2.18 -16.57 -6.61
C PHE A 19 -0.84 -15.84 -6.75
N VAL A 20 -0.62 -15.14 -7.86
CA VAL A 20 0.60 -14.32 -8.06
C VAL A 20 0.65 -13.18 -7.06
N GLU A 21 -0.48 -12.54 -6.76
CA GLU A 21 -0.59 -11.46 -5.76
C GLU A 21 -0.16 -11.91 -4.36
N ARG A 22 -0.50 -13.14 -3.97
CA ARG A 22 -0.21 -13.69 -2.63
C ARG A 22 1.14 -14.39 -2.50
N ASN A 23 1.70 -14.88 -3.62
CA ASN A 23 2.87 -15.75 -3.59
C ASN A 23 4.05 -15.22 -4.42
N GLY A 24 3.86 -14.13 -5.16
CA GLY A 24 4.89 -13.57 -6.04
C GLY A 24 6.12 -13.06 -5.28
N PRO A 25 7.32 -13.08 -5.89
CA PRO A 25 7.64 -13.64 -7.20
C PRO A 25 7.59 -15.18 -7.22
N VAL A 26 6.87 -15.78 -8.18
CA VAL A 26 6.61 -17.23 -8.24
C VAL A 26 6.82 -17.82 -9.63
N ALA A 27 7.25 -19.08 -9.75
CA ALA A 27 7.45 -19.70 -11.07
C ALA A 27 6.09 -19.95 -11.77
N PRO A 28 5.98 -19.71 -13.10
CA PRO A 28 4.74 -19.97 -13.84
C PRO A 28 4.18 -21.39 -13.67
N ALA A 29 5.07 -22.38 -13.54
CA ALA A 29 4.69 -23.78 -13.36
C ALA A 29 3.98 -24.02 -12.01
N GLU A 30 4.43 -23.38 -10.94
CA GLU A 30 3.83 -23.50 -9.60
C GLU A 30 2.41 -22.91 -9.59
N VAL A 31 2.20 -21.80 -10.29
CA VAL A 31 0.86 -21.19 -10.43
C VAL A 31 -0.07 -22.11 -11.22
N ALA A 32 0.40 -22.66 -12.35
CA ALA A 32 -0.40 -23.57 -13.18
C ALA A 32 -0.81 -24.84 -12.43
N GLU A 33 0.10 -25.41 -11.63
CA GLU A 33 -0.17 -26.58 -10.77
C GLU A 33 -1.19 -26.25 -9.68
N ALA A 34 -0.99 -25.15 -8.95
CA ALA A 34 -1.87 -24.78 -7.84
C ALA A 34 -3.31 -24.47 -8.27
N ILE A 35 -3.49 -23.82 -9.42
CA ILE A 35 -4.82 -23.44 -9.94
C ILE A 35 -5.43 -24.56 -10.82
N SER A 36 -4.65 -25.59 -11.15
CA SER A 36 -5.09 -26.73 -11.99
C SER A 36 -5.66 -26.30 -13.35
N VAL A 37 -4.99 -25.33 -14.01
CA VAL A 37 -5.38 -24.78 -15.32
C VAL A 37 -4.60 -25.48 -16.43
N ASP A 38 -5.27 -25.75 -17.56
CA ASP A 38 -4.64 -26.21 -18.79
C ASP A 38 -3.49 -25.28 -19.23
N PRO A 39 -2.32 -25.79 -19.66
CA PRO A 39 -1.19 -24.98 -20.12
C PRO A 39 -1.53 -23.90 -21.18
N GLU A 40 -2.33 -24.20 -22.19
CA GLU A 40 -2.70 -23.24 -23.24
C GLU A 40 -3.57 -22.11 -22.68
N ARG A 41 -4.54 -22.45 -21.82
CA ARG A 41 -5.38 -21.47 -21.14
C ARG A 41 -4.59 -20.62 -20.16
N PHE A 42 -3.67 -21.24 -19.42
CA PHE A 42 -2.79 -20.54 -18.50
C PHE A 42 -1.95 -19.49 -19.24
N GLN A 43 -1.32 -19.85 -20.37
CA GLN A 43 -0.57 -18.89 -21.19
C GLN A 43 -1.46 -17.76 -21.73
N HIS A 44 -2.70 -18.07 -22.10
CA HIS A 44 -3.68 -17.06 -22.52
C HIS A 44 -4.00 -16.09 -21.37
N HIS A 45 -4.24 -16.58 -20.16
CA HIS A 45 -4.49 -15.75 -18.98
C HIS A 45 -3.28 -14.86 -18.65
N ILE A 46 -2.06 -15.41 -18.62
CA ILE A 46 -0.83 -14.65 -18.38
C ILE A 46 -0.66 -13.54 -19.43
N SER A 47 -0.93 -13.84 -20.71
CA SER A 47 -0.81 -12.84 -21.78
C SER A 47 -1.77 -11.66 -21.60
N ILE A 48 -3.00 -11.93 -21.17
CA ILE A 48 -3.98 -10.87 -20.87
C ILE A 48 -3.56 -10.08 -19.63
N LEU A 49 -3.20 -10.78 -18.55
CA LEU A 49 -2.78 -10.12 -17.30
C LEU A 49 -1.55 -9.23 -17.50
N LYS A 50 -0.61 -9.63 -18.37
CA LYS A 50 0.54 -8.79 -18.75
C LYS A 50 0.14 -7.60 -19.62
N ARG A 51 -0.76 -7.82 -20.58
CA ARG A 51 -1.25 -6.75 -21.47
C ARG A 51 -1.96 -5.65 -20.69
N ASP A 52 -2.70 -6.04 -19.65
CA ASP A 52 -3.46 -5.14 -18.79
C ASP A 52 -2.58 -4.57 -17.65
N ASP A 53 -1.26 -4.74 -17.72
CA ASP A 53 -0.27 -4.33 -16.71
C ASP A 53 -0.61 -4.80 -15.29
N LEU A 54 -1.25 -5.98 -15.16
CA LEU A 54 -1.61 -6.57 -13.87
C LEU A 54 -0.51 -7.47 -13.29
N ILE A 55 0.24 -8.16 -14.16
CA ILE A 55 1.41 -8.94 -13.77
C ILE A 55 2.55 -8.68 -14.74
N GLU A 56 3.77 -8.91 -14.27
CA GLU A 56 4.98 -8.86 -15.08
C GLU A 56 5.84 -10.10 -14.84
N THR A 57 6.96 -10.20 -15.56
CA THR A 57 7.94 -11.27 -15.38
C THR A 57 9.26 -10.68 -14.96
N THR A 58 9.79 -11.15 -13.84
CA THR A 58 11.11 -10.76 -13.35
C THR A 58 12.21 -11.22 -14.32
N GLU A 59 13.42 -10.69 -14.17
CA GLU A 59 14.59 -11.15 -14.95
C GLU A 59 14.84 -12.67 -14.80
N GLU A 60 14.47 -13.25 -13.66
CA GLU A 60 14.56 -14.69 -13.37
C GLU A 60 13.42 -15.53 -13.97
N GLY A 61 12.49 -14.93 -14.72
CA GLY A 61 11.36 -15.64 -15.32
C GLY A 61 10.19 -15.93 -14.37
N LYS A 62 10.18 -15.35 -13.17
CA LYS A 62 9.08 -15.50 -12.19
C LYS A 62 7.98 -14.47 -12.45
N LEU A 63 6.74 -14.84 -12.15
CA LEU A 63 5.58 -13.95 -12.21
C LEU A 63 5.47 -13.13 -10.92
N THR A 64 5.22 -11.84 -11.06
CA THR A 64 4.94 -10.92 -9.95
C THR A 64 3.85 -9.93 -10.37
N VAL A 65 3.17 -9.30 -9.41
CA VAL A 65 2.23 -8.20 -9.71
C VAL A 65 3.01 -7.03 -10.31
N ALA A 66 2.49 -6.44 -11.38
CA ALA A 66 3.08 -5.29 -12.06
C ALA A 66 2.82 -4.00 -11.26
N LEU A 67 3.46 -3.93 -10.10
CA LEU A 67 3.71 -2.68 -9.42
C LEU A 67 4.75 -1.95 -10.27
N HIS A 68 4.48 -0.77 -10.81
CA HIS A 68 5.54 0.04 -11.44
C HIS A 68 6.72 0.11 -10.46
N GLN A 69 7.74 -0.70 -10.74
CA GLN A 69 8.86 -0.93 -9.87
C GLN A 69 9.58 0.41 -9.78
N GLY A 70 9.51 1.06 -8.64
CA GLY A 70 10.60 1.95 -8.29
C GLY A 70 11.58 1.11 -7.53
N GLU A 71 12.83 1.31 -7.88
CA GLU A 71 14.00 0.62 -7.37
C GLU A 71 13.99 0.61 -5.83
N THR A 72 14.58 -0.45 -5.27
CA THR A 72 14.93 -0.43 -3.85
C THR A 72 15.90 0.71 -3.63
N ALA A 73 15.54 1.63 -2.75
CA ALA A 73 16.37 2.77 -2.39
C ALA A 73 17.04 2.49 -1.05
N GLU A 74 18.37 2.41 -1.05
CA GLU A 74 19.17 2.34 0.17
C GLU A 74 19.43 3.75 0.71
N HIS A 75 19.27 3.91 2.02
CA HIS A 75 19.49 5.15 2.72
C HIS A 75 20.36 4.92 3.96
N TYR A 76 21.18 5.92 4.27
CA TYR A 76 21.89 6.01 5.54
C TYR A 76 21.71 7.39 6.13
N GLU A 77 21.00 7.48 7.24
CA GLU A 77 20.68 8.76 7.87
C GLU A 77 20.62 8.63 9.39
N ALA A 78 21.20 9.62 10.09
CA ALA A 78 21.25 9.67 11.54
C ALA A 78 21.80 8.38 12.22
N GLY A 79 22.67 7.64 11.54
CA GLY A 79 23.31 6.43 12.06
C GLY A 79 22.55 5.13 11.80
N VAL A 80 21.46 5.17 11.04
CA VAL A 80 20.66 3.99 10.69
C VAL A 80 20.72 3.77 9.16
N SER A 81 21.08 2.56 8.75
CA SER A 81 20.93 2.08 7.38
C SER A 81 19.55 1.45 7.21
N TYR A 82 18.83 1.80 6.15
CA TYR A 82 17.53 1.22 5.84
C TYR A 82 17.26 1.21 4.35
N GLU A 83 16.34 0.34 3.94
CA GLU A 83 15.86 0.25 2.56
C GLU A 83 14.41 0.71 2.48
N ILE A 84 14.06 1.41 1.39
CA ILE A 84 12.68 1.67 1.00
C ILE A 84 12.40 0.89 -0.28
N ARG A 85 11.44 -0.03 -0.24
CA ARG A 85 11.13 -0.92 -1.37
C ARG A 85 9.65 -1.26 -1.48
N PRO A 86 9.18 -1.71 -2.65
CA PRO A 86 7.88 -2.38 -2.76
C PRO A 86 7.79 -3.53 -1.74
N SER A 87 6.62 -3.66 -1.12
CA SER A 87 6.37 -4.80 -0.25
C SER A 87 6.30 -6.11 -1.04
N ARG A 88 6.75 -7.17 -0.38
CA ARG A 88 6.67 -8.56 -0.81
C ARG A 88 5.58 -9.26 0.00
N PRO A 89 4.97 -10.36 -0.48
CA PRO A 89 3.98 -11.09 0.31
C PRO A 89 4.53 -11.56 1.67
N SER A 90 5.82 -11.90 1.74
CA SER A 90 6.50 -12.26 2.99
C SER A 90 6.51 -11.14 4.04
N ASP A 91 6.37 -9.88 3.64
CA ASP A 91 6.36 -8.73 4.54
C ASP A 91 5.01 -8.56 5.25
N LEU A 92 3.95 -9.30 4.88
CA LEU A 92 2.59 -9.08 5.36
C LEU A 92 2.49 -9.10 6.90
N SER A 93 3.10 -10.09 7.54
CA SER A 93 3.13 -10.19 8.99
C SER A 93 3.89 -9.03 9.64
N GLY A 94 5.03 -8.63 9.07
CA GLY A 94 5.83 -7.51 9.52
C GLY A 94 5.09 -6.17 9.40
N VAL A 95 4.41 -5.93 8.27
CA VAL A 95 3.59 -4.73 8.05
C VAL A 95 2.41 -4.69 9.03
N VAL A 96 1.63 -5.76 9.15
CA VAL A 96 0.48 -5.81 10.07
C VAL A 96 0.92 -5.64 11.51
N GLY A 97 2.04 -6.26 11.91
CA GLY A 97 2.64 -6.08 13.24
C GLY A 97 3.04 -4.62 13.49
N THR A 98 3.78 -4.03 12.54
CA THR A 98 4.24 -2.64 12.63
C THR A 98 3.08 -1.65 12.72
N ILE A 99 2.01 -1.86 11.95
CA ILE A 99 0.81 -1.01 12.02
C ILE A 99 0.17 -1.11 13.41
N ARG A 100 0.00 -2.32 13.93
CA ARG A 100 -0.60 -2.55 15.26
C ARG A 100 0.24 -1.92 16.36
N ASP A 101 1.56 -2.05 16.30
CA ASP A 101 2.47 -1.43 17.27
C ASP A 101 2.37 0.09 17.24
N VAL A 102 2.42 0.71 16.05
CA VAL A 102 2.33 2.18 15.90
C VAL A 102 0.96 2.72 16.32
N THR A 103 -0.11 1.95 16.13
CA THR A 103 -1.49 2.38 16.47
C THR A 103 -1.90 2.03 17.91
N SER A 104 -1.07 1.31 18.66
CA SER A 104 -1.37 0.89 20.04
C SER A 104 -1.35 2.03 21.06
N GLU A 105 -0.51 3.05 20.85
CA GLU A 105 -0.28 4.14 21.81
C GLU A 105 -1.23 5.34 21.62
N ALA A 106 -1.72 5.53 20.40
CA ALA A 106 -2.73 6.52 20.07
C ALA A 106 -3.61 5.90 18.97
N PRO A 107 -4.94 5.79 19.16
CA PRO A 107 -5.80 5.11 18.21
C PRO A 107 -5.89 5.92 16.92
N TYR A 108 -4.92 5.67 16.03
CA TYR A 108 -4.97 6.10 14.65
C TYR A 108 -5.86 5.12 13.90
N LEU A 109 -7.18 5.31 14.09
CA LEU A 109 -8.23 4.35 13.71
C LEU A 109 -8.17 3.95 12.23
N ILE A 110 -7.82 4.89 11.34
CA ILE A 110 -7.67 4.61 9.91
C ILE A 110 -6.53 3.61 9.66
N ALA A 111 -5.35 3.81 10.24
CA ALA A 111 -4.25 2.85 10.08
C ALA A 111 -4.57 1.49 10.72
N ALA A 112 -5.24 1.46 11.88
CA ALA A 112 -5.69 0.21 12.48
C ALA A 112 -6.64 -0.56 11.54
N GLY A 113 -7.57 0.16 10.89
CA GLY A 113 -8.44 -0.41 9.85
C GLY A 113 -7.66 -0.95 8.63
N VAL A 114 -6.58 -0.29 8.21
CA VAL A 114 -5.68 -0.80 7.17
C VAL A 114 -5.08 -2.15 7.59
N ALA A 115 -4.60 -2.29 8.83
CA ALA A 115 -4.04 -3.55 9.32
C ALA A 115 -5.05 -4.71 9.21
N GLU A 116 -6.28 -4.47 9.66
CA GLU A 116 -7.35 -5.47 9.63
C GLU A 116 -7.77 -5.81 8.19
N GLN A 117 -7.83 -4.82 7.30
CA GLN A 117 -8.09 -5.05 5.87
C GLN A 117 -7.01 -5.92 5.23
N LEU A 118 -5.73 -5.59 5.46
CA LEU A 118 -4.59 -6.34 4.90
C LEU A 118 -4.55 -7.78 5.43
N ALA A 119 -4.80 -7.96 6.73
CA ALA A 119 -4.84 -9.27 7.36
C ALA A 119 -6.03 -10.12 6.88
N TYR A 120 -7.21 -9.50 6.68
CA TYR A 120 -8.40 -10.19 6.18
C TYR A 120 -8.27 -10.59 4.71
N GLU A 121 -7.75 -9.70 3.87
CA GLU A 121 -7.59 -9.97 2.43
C GLU A 121 -6.39 -10.87 2.12
N ASP A 122 -5.45 -10.98 3.07
CA ASP A 122 -4.20 -11.74 2.97
C ASP A 122 -3.34 -11.27 1.78
N THR A 123 -3.24 -9.94 1.59
CA THR A 123 -2.41 -9.33 0.55
C THR A 123 -2.08 -7.87 0.83
N LEU A 124 -0.82 -7.50 0.59
CA LEU A 124 -0.32 -6.12 0.69
C LEU A 124 -0.60 -5.28 -0.55
N VAL A 125 -0.81 -5.94 -1.69
CA VAL A 125 -0.98 -5.28 -2.98
C VAL A 125 -2.31 -5.70 -3.53
N ARG A 126 -3.02 -4.75 -4.14
CA ARG A 126 -4.14 -5.08 -4.99
C ARG A 126 -4.12 -4.24 -6.24
N TRP A 127 -4.24 -4.92 -7.37
CA TRP A 127 -4.22 -4.31 -8.67
C TRP A 127 -5.44 -4.74 -9.48
N GLY A 128 -6.12 -3.75 -10.04
CA GLY A 128 -7.28 -3.92 -10.90
C GLY A 128 -7.58 -2.60 -11.62
N PRO A 129 -8.40 -2.64 -12.69
CA PRO A 129 -8.77 -1.46 -13.47
C PRO A 129 -9.30 -0.31 -12.62
N ASN A 130 -10.09 -0.64 -11.59
CA ASN A 130 -10.72 0.37 -10.72
C ASN A 130 -10.13 0.38 -9.31
N ARG A 131 -9.56 -0.72 -8.79
CA ARG A 131 -8.97 -0.75 -7.43
C ARG A 131 -7.46 -0.89 -7.49
N CYS A 132 -6.75 0.14 -7.04
CA CYS A 132 -5.31 0.10 -6.93
C CYS A 132 -4.85 0.39 -5.50
N ARG A 133 -4.24 -0.60 -4.86
CA ARG A 133 -3.60 -0.49 -3.55
C ARG A 133 -2.18 -1.02 -3.60
N VAL A 134 -1.26 -0.28 -3.02
CA VAL A 134 0.13 -0.72 -2.81
C VAL A 134 0.58 -0.41 -1.39
N VAL A 135 1.50 -1.22 -0.90
CA VAL A 135 2.29 -0.93 0.29
C VAL A 135 3.77 -0.90 -0.08
N PHE A 136 4.47 0.14 0.35
CA PHE A 136 5.93 0.17 0.40
C PHE A 136 6.37 0.03 1.86
N VAL A 137 7.50 -0.62 2.06
CA VAL A 137 8.07 -0.87 3.38
C VAL A 137 9.40 -0.17 3.54
N ALA A 138 9.67 0.23 4.78
CA ALA A 138 11.01 0.55 5.25
C ALA A 138 11.55 -0.65 6.02
N THR A 139 12.74 -1.14 5.65
CA THR A 139 13.36 -2.29 6.33
C THR A 139 14.74 -1.95 6.89
N VAL A 140 15.06 -2.50 8.06
CA VAL A 140 16.39 -2.49 8.69
C VAL A 140 16.75 -3.95 8.93
N ASP A 141 17.85 -4.44 8.37
CA ASP A 141 18.23 -5.86 8.44
C ASP A 141 17.08 -6.82 8.03
N ASP A 142 16.35 -6.46 6.96
CA ASP A 142 15.12 -7.12 6.45
C ASP A 142 13.88 -7.06 7.36
N ASP A 143 13.97 -6.51 8.58
CA ASP A 143 12.81 -6.32 9.45
C ASP A 143 12.02 -5.06 9.05
N VAL A 144 10.69 -5.18 8.92
CA VAL A 144 9.81 -4.04 8.61
C VAL A 144 9.75 -3.09 9.82
N VAL A 145 10.19 -1.85 9.63
CA VAL A 145 10.21 -0.80 10.66
C VAL A 145 9.26 0.36 10.36
N GLY A 146 8.68 0.37 9.17
CA GLY A 146 7.72 1.38 8.74
C GLY A 146 7.05 0.99 7.43
N TRP A 147 5.94 1.66 7.14
CA TRP A 147 5.18 1.42 5.90
C TRP A 147 4.62 2.74 5.37
N VAL A 148 4.36 2.76 4.06
CA VAL A 148 3.39 3.67 3.45
C VAL A 148 2.41 2.82 2.64
N HIS A 149 1.14 3.06 2.86
CA HIS A 149 0.03 2.45 2.15
C HIS A 149 -0.63 3.53 1.28
N VAL A 150 -0.80 3.23 0.01
CA VAL A 150 -1.50 4.11 -0.95
C VAL A 150 -2.66 3.33 -1.55
N SER A 151 -3.86 3.90 -1.48
CA SER A 151 -5.08 3.30 -2.03
C SER A 151 -5.83 4.31 -2.89
N MET A 152 -6.11 3.93 -4.13
CA MET A 152 -6.93 4.70 -5.07
C MET A 152 -8.40 4.26 -4.96
N SER A 153 -9.31 5.20 -5.25
CA SER A 153 -10.75 4.94 -5.27
C SER A 153 -11.16 4.06 -6.45
N GLU A 154 -12.16 3.22 -6.22
CA GLU A 154 -12.82 2.36 -7.22
C GLU A 154 -13.83 3.09 -8.11
N VAL A 155 -14.15 4.33 -7.75
CA VAL A 155 -15.07 5.18 -8.48
C VAL A 155 -14.28 5.99 -9.50
N ASP A 156 -14.59 5.85 -10.79
CA ASP A 156 -13.91 6.52 -11.90
C ASP A 156 -13.78 8.03 -11.70
N GLU A 157 -14.83 8.68 -11.20
CA GLU A 157 -14.84 10.12 -10.91
C GLU A 157 -13.83 10.53 -9.81
N LEU A 158 -13.38 9.57 -9.01
CA LEU A 158 -12.41 9.73 -7.94
C LEU A 158 -11.05 9.08 -8.25
N ALA A 159 -10.87 8.46 -9.43
CA ALA A 159 -9.65 7.74 -9.80
C ALA A 159 -8.38 8.62 -9.78
N SER A 160 -8.53 9.95 -9.87
CA SER A 160 -7.42 10.91 -9.76
C SER A 160 -7.02 11.23 -8.30
N THR A 161 -7.61 10.57 -7.30
CA THR A 161 -7.33 10.81 -5.88
C THR A 161 -6.91 9.52 -5.19
N ALA A 162 -5.86 9.59 -4.36
CA ALA A 162 -5.42 8.46 -3.54
C ALA A 162 -5.40 8.81 -2.04
N GLU A 163 -5.84 7.88 -1.22
CA GLU A 163 -5.59 7.91 0.22
C GLU A 163 -4.18 7.40 0.50
N LEU A 164 -3.43 8.11 1.33
CA LEU A 164 -2.08 7.73 1.74
C LEU A 164 -2.00 7.71 3.27
N THR A 165 -1.70 6.55 3.82
CA THR A 165 -1.41 6.37 5.25
C THR A 165 0.01 5.87 5.42
N LEU A 166 0.67 6.27 6.51
CA LEU A 166 2.03 5.83 6.79
C LEU A 166 2.29 5.78 8.29
N GLY A 167 3.34 5.05 8.66
CA GLY A 167 3.82 5.01 10.03
C GLY A 167 5.23 4.44 10.11
N VAL A 168 5.91 4.79 11.20
CA VAL A 168 7.26 4.32 11.53
C VAL A 168 7.27 3.98 13.01
N MET A 169 7.85 2.83 13.35
CA MET A 169 8.07 2.38 14.72
C MET A 169 8.82 3.45 15.52
N GLU A 170 8.50 3.60 16.80
CA GLU A 170 9.02 4.72 17.60
C GLU A 170 10.54 4.81 17.60
N THR A 171 11.22 3.67 17.79
CA THR A 171 12.69 3.54 17.82
C THR A 171 13.37 4.02 16.53
N TYR A 172 12.66 3.99 15.39
CA TYR A 172 13.19 4.34 14.07
C TYR A 172 12.71 5.72 13.58
N ARG A 173 11.90 6.45 14.37
CA ARG A 173 11.49 7.82 14.05
C ARG A 173 12.70 8.78 14.07
N ARG A 174 12.59 9.91 13.35
CA ARG A 174 13.63 10.97 13.27
C ARG A 174 14.94 10.58 12.57
N HIS A 175 14.93 9.48 11.81
CA HIS A 175 16.05 9.04 10.95
C HIS A 175 15.75 9.21 9.44
N GLY A 176 14.87 10.14 9.06
CA GLY A 176 14.49 10.37 7.65
C GLY A 176 13.50 9.36 7.04
N ILE A 177 13.33 8.18 7.65
CA ILE A 177 12.49 7.08 7.13
C ILE A 177 11.07 7.54 6.74
N GLY A 178 10.40 8.30 7.61
CA GLY A 178 9.04 8.77 7.34
C GLY A 178 8.96 9.68 6.11
N SER A 179 9.96 10.53 5.89
CA SER A 179 10.04 11.42 4.74
C SER A 179 10.27 10.63 3.44
N HIS A 180 11.18 9.66 3.46
CA HIS A 180 11.42 8.81 2.29
C HIS A 180 10.21 7.91 1.95
N LEU A 181 9.53 7.35 2.95
CA LEU A 181 8.27 6.62 2.76
C LEU A 181 7.20 7.53 2.14
N LEU A 182 6.98 8.72 2.71
CA LEU A 182 5.99 9.67 2.20
C LEU A 182 6.30 10.05 0.75
N HIS A 183 7.57 10.36 0.44
CA HIS A 183 8.01 10.69 -0.90
C HIS A 183 7.72 9.54 -1.88
N ARG A 184 8.08 8.32 -1.50
CA ARG A 184 7.85 7.12 -2.32
C ARG A 184 6.38 6.90 -2.64
N GLY A 185 5.51 7.03 -1.65
CA GLY A 185 4.05 6.89 -1.85
C GLY A 185 3.46 7.99 -2.74
N VAL A 186 3.92 9.24 -2.58
CA VAL A 186 3.52 10.38 -3.40
C VAL A 186 3.96 10.21 -4.86
N GLU A 187 5.22 9.84 -5.09
CA GLU A 187 5.74 9.58 -6.43
C GLU A 187 4.96 8.46 -7.11
N TRP A 188 4.73 7.35 -6.41
CA TRP A 188 3.96 6.25 -6.97
C TRP A 188 2.55 6.70 -7.37
N ALA A 189 1.85 7.44 -6.51
CA ALA A 189 0.53 7.98 -6.85
C ALA A 189 0.57 8.88 -8.10
N ALA A 190 1.59 9.74 -8.23
CA ALA A 190 1.79 10.58 -9.41
C ALA A 190 2.02 9.75 -10.68
N THR A 191 2.83 8.68 -10.62
CA THR A 191 3.03 7.77 -11.77
C THR A 191 1.75 7.07 -12.21
N ARG A 192 0.74 6.98 -11.34
CA ARG A 192 -0.58 6.44 -11.65
C ARG A 192 -1.59 7.50 -12.11
N GLY A 193 -1.14 8.72 -12.36
CA GLY A 193 -1.99 9.81 -12.83
C GLY A 193 -2.87 10.41 -11.74
N CYS A 194 -2.62 10.11 -10.46
CA CYS A 194 -3.28 10.84 -9.38
C CYS A 194 -2.88 12.32 -9.45
N ARG A 195 -3.85 13.19 -9.17
CA ARG A 195 -3.67 14.64 -9.06
C ARG A 195 -3.72 15.11 -7.61
N LYS A 196 -4.11 14.22 -6.69
CA LYS A 196 -4.21 14.51 -5.26
C LYS A 196 -3.96 13.26 -4.44
N VAL A 197 -3.18 13.41 -3.37
CA VAL A 197 -3.15 12.47 -2.25
C VAL A 197 -3.77 13.10 -1.01
N TYR A 198 -4.45 12.32 -0.18
CA TYR A 198 -5.03 12.80 1.07
C TYR A 198 -4.84 11.81 2.22
N ASN A 199 -5.00 12.31 3.45
CA ASN A 199 -4.95 11.55 4.69
C ASN A 199 -5.86 12.23 5.71
N SER A 200 -6.51 11.43 6.54
CA SER A 200 -7.37 11.88 7.64
C SER A 200 -6.78 11.44 8.97
N LEU A 201 -6.57 12.40 9.87
CA LEU A 201 -5.94 12.18 11.16
C LEU A 201 -6.81 12.72 12.29
N PRO A 202 -6.87 12.06 13.46
CA PRO A 202 -7.40 12.69 14.67
C PRO A 202 -6.61 13.96 15.00
N ALA A 203 -7.30 15.01 15.44
CA ALA A 203 -6.66 16.28 15.84
C ALA A 203 -5.63 16.12 16.97
N THR A 204 -5.76 15.06 17.77
CA THR A 204 -4.78 14.67 18.81
C THR A 204 -3.44 14.20 18.25
N ASN A 205 -3.35 13.85 16.96
CA ASN A 205 -2.11 13.45 16.30
C ASN A 205 -1.35 14.64 15.70
N GLU A 206 -1.08 15.66 16.53
CA GLU A 206 -0.42 16.91 16.13
C GLU A 206 0.91 16.66 15.41
N ARG A 207 1.68 15.68 15.90
CA ARG A 207 2.96 15.30 15.30
C ARG A 207 2.84 14.87 13.84
N ALA A 208 1.85 14.03 13.50
CA ALA A 208 1.65 13.59 12.12
C ALA A 208 1.09 14.72 11.25
N ILE A 209 0.21 15.55 11.80
CA ILE A 209 -0.33 16.74 11.12
C ILE A 209 0.81 17.70 10.74
N ASP A 210 1.71 18.01 11.68
CA ASP A 210 2.84 18.90 11.45
C ASP A 210 3.84 18.30 10.46
N PHE A 211 4.15 17.01 10.58
CA PHE A 211 5.00 16.29 9.62
C PHE A 211 4.44 16.36 8.18
N LEU A 212 3.12 16.19 7.99
CA LEU A 212 2.50 16.32 6.67
C LEU A 212 2.56 17.77 6.17
N LYS A 213 2.27 18.77 7.02
CA LYS A 213 2.38 20.19 6.68
C LYS A 213 3.78 20.58 6.23
N GLU A 214 4.81 20.17 6.98
CA GLU A 214 6.23 20.36 6.63
C GLU A 214 6.57 19.71 5.29
N SER A 215 5.87 18.62 4.94
CA SER A 215 6.01 17.90 3.67
C SER A 215 5.14 18.46 2.54
N GLY A 216 4.60 19.67 2.69
CA GLY A 216 3.85 20.40 1.67
C GLY A 216 2.35 20.06 1.59
N TRP A 217 1.80 19.43 2.63
CA TRP A 217 0.36 19.15 2.70
C TRP A 217 -0.41 20.33 3.32
N THR A 218 -1.66 20.48 2.92
CA THR A 218 -2.56 21.53 3.43
C THR A 218 -3.82 20.91 4.02
N VAL A 219 -4.33 21.50 5.11
CA VAL A 219 -5.63 21.12 5.67
C VAL A 219 -6.73 21.51 4.67
N GLU A 220 -7.49 20.54 4.19
CA GLU A 220 -8.63 20.74 3.29
C GLU A 220 -9.94 20.90 4.06
N ALA A 221 -10.10 20.16 5.16
CA ALA A 221 -11.31 20.17 5.99
C ALA A 221 -11.02 19.75 7.43
N ILE A 222 -11.89 20.17 8.35
CA ILE A 222 -11.97 19.66 9.72
C ILE A 222 -13.39 19.18 9.95
N ARG A 223 -13.55 17.94 10.44
CA ARG A 223 -14.86 17.40 10.85
C ARG A 223 -14.93 17.37 12.37
N ASP A 224 -15.79 18.21 12.92
CA ASP A 224 -16.04 18.37 14.36
C ASP A 224 -16.50 17.06 14.99
N GLY A 225 -15.84 16.64 16.06
CA GLY A 225 -16.20 15.45 16.86
C GLY A 225 -16.36 14.15 16.07
N HIS A 226 -15.58 13.98 14.99
CA HIS A 226 -15.75 12.85 14.06
C HIS A 226 -15.31 11.51 14.65
N TYR A 227 -14.26 11.52 15.49
CA TYR A 227 -13.74 10.34 16.15
C TYR A 227 -14.27 10.24 17.58
N GLU A 228 -14.46 9.02 18.06
CA GLU A 228 -14.58 8.73 19.49
C GLU A 228 -13.30 8.02 19.94
N ILE A 229 -12.51 8.67 20.79
CA ILE A 229 -11.22 8.19 21.28
C ILE A 229 -11.27 8.19 22.80
N SER A 230 -11.13 7.00 23.40
CA SER A 230 -11.19 6.83 24.86
C SER A 230 -12.44 7.45 25.52
N GLY A 231 -13.57 7.45 24.80
CA GLY A 231 -14.85 8.01 25.25
C GLY A 231 -15.02 9.52 25.05
N GLU A 232 -14.06 10.19 24.39
CA GLU A 232 -14.15 11.62 24.06
C GLU A 232 -14.30 11.82 22.55
N LEU A 233 -15.09 12.82 22.16
CA LEU A 233 -15.22 13.23 20.76
C LEU A 233 -14.00 14.06 20.36
N VAL A 234 -13.36 13.67 19.27
CA VAL A 234 -12.14 14.30 18.73
C VAL A 234 -12.35 14.64 17.26
N ASP A 235 -11.94 15.85 16.88
CA ASP A 235 -12.02 16.31 15.49
C ASP A 235 -11.16 15.44 14.55
N GLU A 236 -11.62 15.29 13.32
CA GLU A 236 -10.78 14.81 12.23
C GLU A 236 -10.21 15.98 11.44
N VAL A 237 -8.91 15.97 11.24
CA VAL A 237 -8.19 16.88 10.36
C VAL A 237 -7.89 16.15 9.05
N MET A 238 -8.46 16.63 7.95
CA MET A 238 -8.23 16.09 6.61
C MET A 238 -7.19 16.94 5.91
N LEU A 239 -6.05 16.34 5.56
CA LEU A 239 -4.98 16.99 4.82
C LEU A 239 -4.85 16.39 3.43
N ALA A 240 -4.42 17.21 2.47
CA ALA A 240 -4.09 16.75 1.14
C ALA A 240 -2.89 17.47 0.56
N ARG A 241 -2.31 16.84 -0.46
CA ARG A 241 -1.28 17.43 -1.32
C ARG A 241 -1.71 17.23 -2.77
N ARG A 242 -1.67 18.31 -3.55
CA ARG A 242 -1.83 18.26 -5.01
C ARG A 242 -0.54 17.74 -5.64
N LEU A 243 -0.71 16.93 -6.68
CA LEU A 243 0.36 16.41 -7.52
C LEU A 243 0.28 17.16 -8.85
N ASP A 244 1.43 17.58 -9.36
CA ASP A 244 1.54 18.30 -10.64
C ASP A 244 1.61 17.34 -11.83
#